data_AF-A0A2T4WUZ2-F1
#
_entry.id   AF-A0A2T4WUZ2-F1
#
_cell.length_a   1.000
_cell.length_b   1.000
_cell.length_c   1.000
_cell.angle_alpha   90.00
_cell.angle_beta   90.00
_cell.angle_gamma   90.00
#
_symmetry.space_group_name_H-M   'P 1'
#
loop_
_entity.id
_entity.type
_entity.pdbx_description
1 polymer ?
#
loop_
_entity_poly.entity_id
_entity_poly.type
_entity_poly.pdbx_seq_one_letter_code
_entity_poly.pdbx_strand_id
1 'polypeptide(L)'
;MIQKISTSLLFRLFTVFLFGMMVLPLASCSNQKLDADPFQAFIGTWDSTSNDMDAELVIRSDRTFHVHLEPIGIDAEGTVTVDDEQITFVNNEGTDETSSDPAPGVYNYMMNGNRATFFKVSDPLERRAMILSGAFVKAE
;
A
#
# COMPACT_ATOMS: atom_id res chain seq x y z
N MET A 1 27.16 69.39 15.96
CA MET A 1 25.88 68.87 15.44
C MET A 1 25.87 69.21 13.95
N ILE A 2 26.49 68.38 13.09
CA ILE A 2 25.86 67.34 12.24
C ILE A 2 24.73 67.98 11.41
N GLN A 3 24.80 68.14 10.08
CA GLN A 3 24.74 67.11 9.01
C GLN A 3 24.98 67.82 7.65
N LYS A 4 26.04 67.57 6.86
CA LYS A 4 26.27 66.54 5.81
C LYS A 4 25.24 66.51 4.65
N ILE A 5 25.65 66.93 3.42
CA ILE A 5 26.00 66.08 2.22
C ILE A 5 24.75 65.78 1.37
N SER A 6 24.71 65.72 0.03
CA SER A 6 25.63 65.98 -1.09
C SER A 6 24.81 66.11 -2.37
N THR A 7 25.34 66.90 -3.30
CA THR A 7 25.50 66.65 -4.74
C THR A 7 24.97 65.35 -5.36
N SER A 8 24.43 65.52 -6.58
CA SER A 8 24.57 64.68 -7.79
C SER A 8 23.27 64.08 -8.34
N LEU A 9 22.54 64.88 -9.13
CA LEU A 9 21.75 64.32 -10.22
C LEU A 9 22.59 64.41 -11.50
N LEU A 10 23.48 63.42 -11.61
CA LEU A 10 24.10 62.97 -12.84
C LEU A 10 22.99 62.61 -13.85
N PHE A 11 23.00 63.13 -15.08
CA PHE A 11 23.80 62.67 -16.22
C PHE A 11 23.51 61.21 -16.61
N ARG A 12 23.19 61.03 -17.92
CA ARG A 12 23.18 59.78 -18.72
C ARG A 12 21.91 58.93 -18.54
N LEU A 13 20.97 58.82 -19.49
CA LEU A 13 21.04 58.70 -20.94
C LEU A 13 22.10 57.71 -21.40
N PHE A 14 21.89 56.42 -21.17
CA PHE A 14 22.51 55.33 -21.93
C PHE A 14 21.71 54.03 -21.73
N THR A 15 20.97 53.66 -22.78
CA THR A 15 20.95 52.32 -23.39
C THR A 15 21.08 51.13 -22.44
N VAL A 16 19.95 50.54 -22.02
CA VAL A 16 19.94 49.14 -21.58
C VAL A 16 19.35 48.29 -22.70
N PHE A 17 20.29 47.62 -23.36
CA PHE A 17 20.18 46.61 -24.37
C PHE A 17 19.23 45.47 -23.94
N LEU A 18 18.38 45.07 -24.88
CA LEU A 18 17.75 43.75 -25.05
C LEU A 18 18.42 42.64 -24.21
N PHE A 19 17.79 42.24 -23.10
CA PHE A 19 18.04 40.95 -22.43
C PHE A 19 16.82 40.05 -22.65
N GLY A 20 16.57 39.73 -23.92
CA GLY A 20 15.62 38.68 -24.32
C GLY A 20 16.31 37.32 -24.25
N MET A 21 16.57 36.81 -23.04
CA MET A 21 16.95 35.42 -22.85
C MET A 21 15.68 34.65 -22.50
N MET A 22 15.03 34.17 -23.55
CA MET A 22 13.91 33.23 -23.51
C MET A 22 14.42 31.93 -22.89
N VAL A 23 14.32 31.83 -21.56
CA VAL A 23 14.60 30.59 -20.84
C VAL A 23 13.45 29.63 -21.19
N LEU A 24 13.69 28.76 -22.16
CA LEU A 24 12.85 27.59 -22.41
C LEU A 24 12.93 26.72 -21.15
N PRO A 25 11.84 26.53 -20.38
CA PRO A 25 11.83 25.46 -19.41
C PRO A 25 11.89 24.16 -20.22
N LEU A 26 13.03 23.47 -20.14
CA LEU A 26 13.10 22.06 -20.48
C LEU A 26 12.05 21.39 -19.61
N ALA A 27 10.92 21.05 -20.21
CA ALA A 27 9.92 20.19 -19.63
C ALA A 27 10.62 18.87 -19.33
N SER A 28 11.17 18.78 -18.12
CA SER A 28 11.66 17.54 -17.55
C SER A 28 10.43 16.66 -17.40
N CYS A 29 10.19 15.81 -18.40
CA CYS A 29 9.31 14.67 -18.26
C CYS A 29 9.96 13.76 -17.23
N SER A 30 9.71 14.07 -15.95
CA SER A 30 9.87 13.12 -14.87
C SER A 30 8.91 11.99 -15.21
N ASN A 31 9.44 10.89 -15.75
CA ASN A 31 8.75 9.60 -15.76
C ASN A 31 8.61 9.19 -14.29
N GLN A 32 7.68 9.81 -13.58
CA GLN A 32 7.13 9.29 -12.35
C GLN A 32 6.50 7.95 -12.75
N LYS A 33 7.23 6.86 -12.52
CA LYS A 33 6.58 5.57 -12.27
C LYS A 33 5.57 5.88 -11.18
N LEU A 34 4.29 5.87 -11.55
CA LEU A 34 3.23 5.83 -10.58
C LEU A 34 3.43 4.49 -9.89
N ASP A 35 4.04 4.49 -8.71
CA ASP A 35 4.22 3.28 -7.92
C ASP A 35 2.80 2.75 -7.66
N ALA A 36 2.43 1.71 -8.39
CA ALA A 36 1.11 1.12 -8.29
C ALA A 36 0.99 0.54 -6.88
N ASP A 37 -0.07 0.93 -6.16
CA ASP A 37 -0.36 0.41 -4.82
C ASP A 37 -0.39 -1.13 -4.87
N PRO A 38 0.57 -1.82 -4.21
CA PRO A 38 0.68 -3.28 -4.29
C PRO A 38 -0.59 -3.98 -3.81
N PHE A 39 -1.40 -3.32 -2.98
CA PHE A 39 -2.71 -3.79 -2.54
C PHE A 39 -3.65 -4.18 -3.69
N GLN A 40 -3.57 -3.48 -4.83
CA GLN A 40 -4.48 -3.71 -5.96
C GLN A 40 -4.38 -5.13 -6.52
N ALA A 41 -3.21 -5.78 -6.40
CA ALA A 41 -3.02 -7.14 -6.86
C ALA A 41 -3.82 -8.17 -6.03
N PHE A 42 -4.17 -7.84 -4.79
CA PHE A 42 -4.85 -8.72 -3.85
C PHE A 42 -6.37 -8.64 -3.89
N ILE A 43 -6.97 -7.62 -4.51
CA ILE A 43 -8.42 -7.47 -4.54
C ILE A 43 -9.07 -8.63 -5.30
N GLY A 44 -10.03 -9.32 -4.67
CA GLY A 44 -10.77 -10.45 -5.24
C GLY A 44 -11.02 -11.57 -4.23
N THR A 45 -11.54 -12.69 -4.73
CA THR A 45 -11.75 -13.93 -3.98
C THR A 45 -10.61 -14.91 -4.24
N TRP A 46 -10.17 -15.59 -3.21
CA TRP A 46 -8.98 -16.43 -3.19
C TRP A 46 -9.25 -17.73 -2.45
N ASP A 47 -8.99 -18.86 -3.09
CA ASP A 47 -9.20 -20.18 -2.51
C ASP A 47 -7.85 -20.75 -2.05
N SER A 48 -7.81 -21.30 -0.84
CA SER A 48 -6.61 -21.98 -0.34
C SER A 48 -6.29 -23.19 -1.21
N THR A 49 -5.00 -23.45 -1.44
CA THR A 49 -4.56 -24.68 -2.13
C THR A 49 -4.15 -25.77 -1.14
N SER A 50 -4.51 -25.64 0.14
CA SER A 50 -4.15 -26.59 1.20
C SER A 50 -5.18 -27.70 1.27
N ASN A 51 -4.75 -28.95 1.54
CA ASN A 51 -5.67 -30.10 1.58
C ASN A 51 -6.38 -30.28 2.93
N ASP A 52 -5.95 -29.57 3.98
CA ASP A 52 -6.40 -29.84 5.35
C ASP A 52 -7.59 -28.97 5.76
N MET A 53 -7.72 -27.77 5.20
CA MET A 53 -8.85 -26.85 5.40
C MET A 53 -9.10 -26.03 4.13
N ASP A 54 -10.35 -26.03 3.68
CA ASP A 54 -10.81 -25.19 2.58
C ASP A 54 -11.09 -23.80 3.15
N ALA A 55 -10.34 -22.82 2.67
CA ALA A 55 -10.48 -21.43 3.11
C ALA A 55 -10.72 -20.53 1.90
N GLU A 56 -11.82 -19.78 1.95
CA GLU A 56 -12.10 -18.71 1.00
C GLU A 56 -11.72 -17.38 1.64
N LEU A 57 -10.85 -16.61 0.98
CA LEU A 57 -10.40 -15.29 1.38
C LEU A 57 -10.89 -14.26 0.36
N VAL A 58 -11.73 -13.33 0.79
CA VAL A 58 -12.18 -12.20 -0.02
C VAL A 58 -11.49 -10.94 0.46
N ILE A 59 -10.72 -10.28 -0.41
CA ILE A 59 -10.09 -8.98 -0.14
C ILE A 59 -10.80 -7.92 -0.98
N ARG A 60 -11.34 -6.89 -0.32
CA ARG A 60 -12.15 -5.85 -0.94
C ARG A 60 -11.35 -4.57 -1.20
N SER A 61 -11.81 -3.74 -2.13
CA SER A 61 -11.10 -2.51 -2.53
C SER A 61 -10.98 -1.46 -1.42
N ASP A 62 -11.79 -1.55 -0.38
CA ASP A 62 -11.79 -0.66 0.79
C ASP A 62 -10.82 -1.13 1.90
N ARG A 63 -9.93 -2.08 1.59
CA ARG A 63 -8.94 -2.65 2.53
C ARG A 63 -9.57 -3.43 3.68
N THR A 64 -10.77 -3.97 3.45
CA THR A 64 -11.35 -5.00 4.31
C THR A 64 -11.14 -6.39 3.73
N PHE A 65 -11.21 -7.41 4.58
CA PHE A 65 -11.21 -8.80 4.15
C PHE A 65 -12.29 -9.60 4.88
N HIS A 66 -12.73 -10.68 4.24
CA HIS A 66 -13.53 -11.76 4.81
C HIS A 66 -12.78 -13.07 4.62
N VAL A 67 -12.79 -13.94 5.63
CA VAL A 67 -12.34 -15.33 5.52
C VAL A 67 -13.45 -16.26 5.99
N HIS A 68 -13.76 -17.27 5.18
CA HIS A 68 -14.64 -18.38 5.53
C HIS A 68 -13.85 -19.69 5.55
N LEU A 69 -14.06 -20.52 6.59
CA LEU A 69 -13.40 -21.82 6.75
C LEU A 69 -14.40 -22.96 6.77
N GLU A 70 -14.28 -23.86 5.80
CA GLU A 70 -15.00 -25.13 5.77
C GLU A 70 -14.11 -26.30 6.22
N PRO A 71 -14.68 -27.34 6.85
CA PRO A 71 -16.09 -27.53 7.20
C PRO A 71 -16.47 -26.98 8.59
N ILE A 72 -15.55 -26.30 9.28
CA ILE A 72 -15.74 -25.89 10.68
C ILE A 72 -16.66 -24.68 10.84
N GLY A 73 -17.03 -23.99 9.76
CA GLY A 73 -17.99 -22.88 9.76
C GLY A 73 -17.49 -21.68 10.57
N ILE A 74 -16.20 -21.37 10.43
CA ILE A 74 -15.59 -20.22 11.11
C ILE A 74 -15.45 -19.08 10.11
N ASP A 75 -15.98 -17.92 10.49
CA ASP A 75 -15.86 -16.68 9.72
C ASP A 75 -15.03 -15.65 10.50
N ALA A 76 -14.29 -14.83 9.75
CA ALA A 76 -13.62 -13.64 10.25
C ALA A 76 -13.75 -12.49 9.23
N GLU A 77 -14.01 -11.28 9.73
CA GLU A 77 -13.99 -10.03 8.96
C GLU A 77 -12.95 -9.10 9.58
N GLY A 78 -12.27 -8.30 8.76
CA GLY A 78 -11.19 -7.46 9.27
C GLY A 78 -10.66 -6.45 8.29
N THR A 79 -9.49 -5.91 8.64
CA THR A 79 -8.75 -4.96 7.80
C THR A 79 -7.43 -5.56 7.34
N VAL A 80 -7.00 -5.12 6.16
CA VAL A 80 -5.76 -5.56 5.54
C VAL A 80 -4.93 -4.35 5.10
N THR A 81 -3.65 -4.38 5.46
CA THR A 81 -2.68 -3.39 4.99
C THR A 81 -1.57 -4.09 4.24
N VAL A 82 -1.13 -3.50 3.13
CA VAL A 82 -0.03 -4.00 2.31
C VAL A 82 1.00 -2.89 2.18
N ASP A 83 2.25 -3.24 2.43
CA ASP A 83 3.43 -2.46 2.09
C ASP A 83 4.29 -3.23 1.07
N ASP A 84 5.51 -2.75 0.79
CA ASP A 84 6.35 -3.25 -0.30
C ASP A 84 6.67 -4.76 -0.20
N GLU A 85 6.75 -5.32 1.01
CA GLU A 85 7.13 -6.73 1.21
C GLU A 85 6.16 -7.50 2.12
N GLN A 86 5.29 -6.79 2.86
CA GLN A 86 4.44 -7.37 3.88
C GLN A 86 2.96 -7.07 3.68
N ILE A 87 2.16 -8.03 4.10
CA ILE A 87 0.71 -7.91 4.24
C ILE A 87 0.36 -8.21 5.70
N THR A 88 -0.48 -7.36 6.28
CA THR A 88 -0.95 -7.50 7.66
C THR A 88 -2.45 -7.66 7.66
N PHE A 89 -2.93 -8.69 8.36
CA PHE A 89 -4.35 -8.95 8.60
C PHE A 89 -4.67 -8.66 10.06
N VAL A 90 -5.74 -7.91 10.30
CA VAL A 90 -6.28 -7.61 11.62
C VAL A 90 -7.76 -7.96 11.62
N ASN A 91 -8.16 -8.93 12.44
CA ASN A 91 -9.57 -9.29 12.57
C ASN A 91 -10.28 -8.21 13.39
N ASN A 92 -11.49 -7.86 12.97
CA ASN A 92 -12.36 -6.93 13.69
C ASN A 92 -13.54 -7.68 14.31
N GLU A 93 -14.05 -8.69 13.61
CA GLU A 93 -15.20 -9.49 14.01
C GLU A 93 -14.99 -10.94 13.56
N GLY A 94 -15.57 -11.89 14.30
CA GLY A 94 -15.54 -13.29 13.91
C GLY A 94 -16.55 -14.14 14.69
N THR A 95 -16.66 -15.39 14.28
CA THR A 95 -17.59 -16.37 14.88
C THR A 95 -17.23 -16.80 16.31
N ASP A 96 -15.95 -16.77 16.66
CA ASP A 96 -15.42 -17.19 17.96
C ASP A 96 -14.35 -16.23 18.49
N GLU A 97 -13.85 -16.49 19.70
CA GLU A 97 -12.85 -15.65 20.36
C GLU A 97 -11.57 -15.50 19.53
N THR A 98 -11.09 -16.59 18.90
CA THR A 98 -9.88 -16.55 18.08
C THR A 98 -10.08 -15.77 16.79
N SER A 99 -11.23 -15.94 16.11
CA SER A 99 -11.56 -15.23 14.87
C SER A 99 -11.96 -13.77 15.11
N SER A 100 -12.28 -13.38 16.35
CA SER A 100 -12.56 -11.99 16.74
C SER A 100 -11.35 -11.27 17.35
N ASP A 101 -10.20 -11.95 17.55
CA ASP A 101 -9.04 -11.36 18.20
C ASP A 101 -8.32 -10.37 17.26
N PRO A 102 -8.17 -9.08 17.65
CA PRO A 102 -7.57 -8.04 16.81
C PRO A 102 -6.04 -8.05 16.82
N ALA A 103 -5.38 -9.05 17.40
CA ALA A 103 -3.94 -9.17 17.32
C ALA A 103 -3.48 -9.23 15.85
N PRO A 104 -2.46 -8.46 15.43
CA PRO A 104 -2.06 -8.38 14.03
C PRO A 104 -1.30 -9.64 13.58
N GLY A 105 -1.64 -10.12 12.38
CA GLY A 105 -0.93 -11.18 11.67
C GLY A 105 -0.17 -10.62 10.48
N VAL A 106 1.15 -10.66 10.51
CA VAL A 106 2.08 -10.12 9.52
C VAL A 106 2.73 -11.24 8.72
N TYR A 107 2.71 -11.10 7.40
CA TYR A 107 3.20 -12.08 6.45
C TYR A 107 4.02 -11.40 5.35
N ASN A 108 5.12 -12.03 4.92
CA ASN A 108 5.71 -11.71 3.63
C ASN A 108 4.84 -12.35 2.54
N TYR A 109 4.84 -11.78 1.34
CA TYR A 109 4.06 -12.33 0.24
C TYR A 109 4.85 -12.49 -1.05
N MET A 110 4.40 -13.40 -1.90
CA MET A 110 4.82 -13.53 -3.29
C MET A 110 3.58 -13.60 -4.19
N MET A 111 3.55 -12.73 -5.20
CA MET A 111 2.50 -12.72 -6.23
C MET A 111 3.02 -13.29 -7.54
N ASN A 112 2.29 -14.25 -8.11
CA ASN A 112 2.56 -14.81 -9.43
C ASN A 112 1.24 -14.97 -10.20
N GLY A 113 0.84 -13.92 -10.93
CA GLY A 113 -0.41 -13.91 -11.67
C GLY A 113 -1.63 -14.03 -10.75
N ASN A 114 -2.38 -15.12 -10.88
CA ASN A 114 -3.55 -15.44 -10.06
C ASN A 114 -3.20 -16.23 -8.80
N ARG A 115 -1.92 -16.34 -8.43
CA ARG A 115 -1.48 -17.05 -7.22
C ARG A 115 -0.82 -16.09 -6.23
N ALA A 116 -1.29 -16.11 -5.00
CA ALA A 116 -0.66 -15.45 -3.86
C ALA A 116 -0.06 -16.54 -2.96
N THR A 117 1.12 -16.29 -2.38
CA THR A 117 1.69 -17.16 -1.33
C THR A 117 2.14 -16.29 -0.18
N PHE A 118 1.69 -16.62 1.03
CA PHE A 118 2.03 -15.88 2.24
C PHE A 118 2.96 -16.70 3.14
N PHE A 119 3.94 -16.03 3.73
CA PHE A 119 4.93 -16.61 4.63
C PHE A 119 4.85 -15.87 5.97
N LYS A 120 4.47 -16.57 7.04
CA LYS A 120 4.36 -15.98 8.38
C LYS A 120 5.65 -15.28 8.78
N VAL A 121 5.52 -14.00 9.17
CA VAL A 121 6.57 -13.24 9.86
C VAL A 121 6.25 -13.22 11.36
N SER A 122 5.03 -12.82 11.72
CA SER A 122 4.54 -12.80 13.10
C SER A 122 3.02 -12.90 13.10
N ASP A 123 2.47 -13.93 13.73
CA ASP A 123 1.03 -14.01 13.97
C ASP A 123 0.81 -14.81 15.27
N PRO A 124 0.28 -14.16 16.33
CA PRO A 124 0.03 -14.83 17.61
C PRO A 124 -1.20 -15.76 17.57
N LEU A 125 -2.04 -15.65 16.54
CA LEU A 125 -3.24 -16.47 16.37
C LEU A 125 -2.90 -17.69 15.53
N GLU A 126 -2.58 -18.81 16.19
CA GLU A 126 -2.10 -20.03 15.53
C GLU A 126 -3.06 -20.56 14.45
N ARG A 127 -4.39 -20.41 14.63
CA ARG A 127 -5.36 -20.82 13.62
C ARG A 127 -5.23 -19.98 12.34
N ARG A 128 -5.23 -18.65 12.46
CA ARG A 128 -5.06 -17.73 11.31
C ARG A 128 -3.72 -17.96 10.64
N ALA A 129 -2.66 -18.14 11.43
CA ALA A 129 -1.33 -18.51 10.95
C ALA A 129 -1.34 -19.78 10.10
N MET A 130 -2.01 -20.83 10.56
CA MET A 130 -2.09 -22.11 9.85
C MET A 130 -2.80 -21.98 8.50
N ILE A 131 -3.85 -21.16 8.43
CA ILE A 131 -4.67 -20.98 7.22
C ILE A 131 -3.97 -20.07 6.21
N LEU A 132 -3.51 -18.90 6.67
CA LEU A 132 -2.95 -17.89 5.77
C LEU A 132 -1.52 -18.26 5.33
N SER A 133 -0.76 -19.04 6.12
CA SER A 133 0.59 -19.48 5.73
C SER A 133 0.54 -20.56 4.65
N GLY A 134 0.30 -20.15 3.42
CA GLY A 134 0.14 -21.05 2.31
C GLY A 134 -0.05 -20.32 1.01
N ALA A 135 -0.43 -21.08 -0.01
CA ALA A 135 -0.76 -20.51 -1.30
C ALA A 135 -2.27 -20.46 -1.49
N PHE A 136 -2.69 -19.40 -2.16
CA PHE A 136 -4.05 -19.15 -2.56
C PHE A 136 -4.10 -18.92 -4.06
N VAL A 137 -5.17 -19.36 -4.70
CA VAL A 137 -5.45 -19.13 -6.12
C VAL A 137 -6.69 -18.27 -6.23
N LYS A 138 -6.64 -17.25 -7.07
CA LYS A 138 -7.76 -16.36 -7.31
C LYS A 138 -8.90 -17.14 -7.98
N ALA A 139 -10.08 -17.07 -7.40
CA ALA A 139 -11.30 -17.62 -8.00
C ALA A 139 -11.61 -16.86 -9.31
N GLU A 140 -12.12 -17.58 -10.32
CA GLU A 140 -12.46 -17.03 -11.65
C GLU A 140 -13.76 -16.22 -11.66
#